data_AF-A0A3Q3A4P7-F1
#
_entry.id   AF-A0A3Q3A4P7-F1
#
_cell.length_a   1.000
_cell.length_b   1.000
_cell.length_c   1.000
_cell.angle_alpha   90.00
_cell.angle_beta   90.00
_cell.angle_gamma   90.00
#
_symmetry.space_group_name_H-M   'P 1'
#
loop_
_entity.id
_entity.type
_entity.pdbx_description
1 polymer ?
#
loop_
_entity_poly.entity_id
_entity_poly.type
_entity_poly.pdbx_seq_one_letter_code
_entity_poly.pdbx_strand_id
1 'polypeptide(L)' 'MLCVCRLSGCLITEEGCASLASDLSSNPSHLRELDLSYNHPGDSGVKLLSAGQKDPLWRLDTLRYGETCCRHT' A
#
# COMPACT_ATOMS: atom_id res chain seq x y z
N MET A 1 -17.14 8.35 6.19
CA MET A 1 -15.86 9.08 6.29
C MET A 1 -14.81 8.23 5.58
N LEU A 2 -14.29 8.70 4.45
CA LEU A 2 -13.22 8.01 3.72
C LEU A 2 -11.92 8.29 4.47
N CYS A 3 -11.18 7.24 4.85
CA CYS A 3 -9.83 7.40 5.39
C CYS A 3 -8.82 7.10 4.27
N VAL A 4 -7.94 8.05 4.00
CA VAL A 4 -6.92 8.00 2.93
C VAL A 4 -5.55 8.19 3.57
N CYS A 5 -4.64 7.24 3.36
CA CYS A 5 -3.25 7.35 3.81
C CYS A 5 -2.32 7.53 2.61
N ARG A 6 -1.50 8.59 2.66
CA ARG A 6 -0.46 8.87 1.67
C ARG A 6 0.90 8.74 2.32
N LEU A 7 1.64 7.72 1.91
CA LEU A 7 3.02 7.43 2.31
C LEU A 7 3.95 7.54 1.10
N SER A 8 3.60 8.38 0.13
CA SER A 8 4.38 8.56 -1.08
C SER A 8 5.73 9.20 -0.77
N GLY A 9 6.82 8.64 -1.32
CA GLY A 9 8.16 9.17 -1.09
C GLY A 9 8.71 8.95 0.33
N CYS A 10 8.12 8.04 1.10
CA CYS A 10 8.52 7.74 2.48
C CYS A 10 9.64 6.68 2.60
N LEU A 11 10.29 6.32 1.50
CA LEU A 11 11.34 5.28 1.44
C LEU A 11 10.87 3.92 1.98
N ILE A 12 9.59 3.58 1.81
CA ILE A 12 9.04 2.30 2.23
C ILE A 12 9.66 1.18 1.39
N THR A 13 10.25 0.21 2.08
CA THR A 13 10.84 -1.01 1.52
C THR A 13 9.88 -2.20 1.60
N GLU A 14 10.31 -3.36 1.11
CA GLU A 14 9.59 -4.64 1.29
C GLU A 14 9.24 -4.92 2.75
N GLU A 15 10.18 -4.69 3.68
CA GLU A 15 9.95 -4.87 5.12
C GLU A 15 8.89 -3.91 5.65
N GLY A 16 8.93 -2.64 5.23
CA GLY A 16 7.90 -1.67 5.59
C GLY A 16 6.51 -2.06 5.10
N CYS A 17 6.41 -2.67 3.92
CA CYS A 17 5.14 -3.20 3.40
C CYS A 17 4.63 -4.38 4.23
N ALA A 18 5.52 -5.27 4.68
CA ALA A 18 5.17 -6.37 5.56
C ALA A 18 4.64 -5.87 6.91
N SER A 19 5.29 -4.87 7.52
CA SER A 19 4.81 -4.22 8.74
C SER A 19 3.43 -3.58 8.54
N LEU A 20 3.25 -2.78 7.49
CA LEU A 20 1.97 -2.15 7.18
C LEU A 20 0.84 -3.17 7.04
N ALA A 21 1.09 -4.28 6.34
CA ALA A 21 0.10 -5.32 6.16
C ALA A 21 -0.23 -6.09 7.44
N SER A 22 0.76 -6.32 8.29
CA SER A 22 0.54 -6.91 9.61
C SER A 22 -0.36 -6.01 10.45
N ASP A 23 -0.10 -4.71 10.46
CA ASP A 23 -0.90 -3.73 11.20
C ASP A 23 -2.33 -3.64 10.66
N LEU A 24 -2.50 -3.60 9.33
CA LEU A 24 -3.82 -3.56 8.68
C LEU A 24 -4.63 -4.85 8.89
N SER A 25 -3.96 -6.01 9.00
CA SER A 25 -4.62 -7.29 9.30
C SER A 25 -5.02 -7.43 10.77
N SER A 26 -4.15 -6.97 11.68
CA SER A 26 -4.39 -7.05 13.12
C SER A 26 -5.43 -6.03 13.59
N ASN A 27 -5.42 -4.84 12.98
CA ASN A 27 -6.36 -3.77 13.25
C ASN A 27 -7.03 -3.33 11.93
N PRO A 28 -8.10 -4.04 11.50
CA PRO A 28 -8.80 -3.73 10.28
C PRO A 28 -9.34 -2.30 10.34
N SER A 29 -8.64 -1.42 9.63
CA SER A 29 -8.91 0.01 9.65
C SER A 29 -10.04 0.36 8.68
N HIS A 30 -10.58 1.57 8.80
CA HIS A 30 -11.47 2.12 7.77
C HIS A 30 -10.70 2.72 6.58
N LEU A 31 -9.45 2.29 6.35
CA LEU A 31 -8.61 2.76 5.27
C LEU A 31 -9.17 2.31 3.92
N ARG A 32 -9.53 3.27 3.08
CA ARG A 32 -10.11 3.03 1.76
C ARG A 32 -9.07 3.21 0.67
N GLU A 33 -8.06 4.05 0.90
CA GLU A 33 -7.01 4.33 -0.06
C GLU A 33 -5.64 4.36 0.61
N LEU A 34 -4.68 3.66 0.01
CA LEU A 34 -3.28 3.67 0.40
C LEU A 34 -2.41 4.05 -0.80
N ASP A 35 -1.68 5.16 -0.68
CA ASP A 35 -0.75 5.63 -1.70
C ASP A 35 0.70 5.44 -1.25
N LEU A 36 1.40 4.51 -1.91
CA LEU A 36 2.81 4.18 -1.74
C LEU A 36 3.62 4.56 -2.99
N SER A 37 3.14 5.47 -3.83
CA SER A 37 3.89 5.92 -5.01
C SER A 37 5.27 6.48 -4.64
N TYR A 38 6.26 6.35 -5.51
CA TYR A 38 7.65 6.77 -5.23
C TYR A 38 8.26 6.13 -3.97
N ASN A 39 7.98 4.84 -3.74
CA ASN A 39 8.66 4.00 -2.75
C ASN A 39 9.25 2.76 -3.44
N HIS A 40 9.90 1.90 -2.66
CA HIS A 40 10.50 0.65 -3.13
C HIS A 40 9.86 -0.58 -2.46
N PRO A 41 8.54 -0.80 -2.65
CA PRO A 41 7.83 -1.89 -1.99
C PRO A 41 8.29 -3.29 -2.44
N GLY A 42 9.09 -3.38 -3.51
CA GLY A 42 9.55 -4.63 -4.12
C GLY A 42 8.41 -5.55 -4.59
N ASP A 43 8.76 -6.66 -5.25
CA ASP A 43 7.76 -7.61 -5.72
C ASP A 43 7.05 -8.30 -4.55
N SER A 44 7.78 -8.58 -3.47
CA SER A 44 7.20 -9.26 -2.31
C SER A 44 6.22 -8.35 -1.55
N GLY A 45 6.58 -7.09 -1.29
CA GLY A 45 5.70 -6.14 -0.61
C GLY A 45 4.46 -5.79 -1.44
N VAL A 46 4.61 -5.62 -2.77
CA VAL A 46 3.46 -5.44 -3.67
C VAL A 46 2.51 -6.63 -3.62
N LYS A 47 3.04 -7.86 -3.72
CA LYS A 47 2.23 -9.08 -3.67
C LYS A 47 1.48 -9.20 -2.33
N LEU A 48 2.16 -8.87 -1.23
CA LEU A 48 1.63 -8.96 0.11
C LEU A 48 0.49 -7.95 0.33
N LEU A 49 0.70 -6.68 -0.01
CA LEU A 49 -0.32 -5.63 0.08
C LEU A 49 -1.50 -5.89 -0.88
N SER A 50 -1.23 -6.40 -2.08
CA SER A 50 -2.29 -6.76 -3.04
C SER A 50 -3.13 -7.95 -2.58
N ALA A 51 -2.55 -8.88 -1.81
CA ALA A 51 -3.29 -9.97 -1.19
C ALA A 51 -4.24 -9.41 -0.11
N GLY A 52 -3.74 -8.52 0.75
CA GLY A 52 -4.57 -7.85 1.75
C GLY A 52 -5.64 -6.94 1.16
N GLN A 53 -5.39 -6.30 0.02
CA GLN A 53 -6.43 -5.51 -0.69
C GLN A 53 -7.64 -6.36 -1.11
N LYS A 54 -7.40 -7.64 -1.44
CA LYS A 54 -8.47 -8.59 -1.77
C LYS A 54 -9.16 -9.16 -0.52
N ASP A 55 -8.59 -8.94 0.66
CA ASP A 55 -9.19 -9.34 1.91
C ASP A 55 -10.38 -8.43 2.24
N PRO A 56 -11.60 -8.98 2.39
CA PRO A 56 -12.78 -8.18 2.73
C PRO A 56 -12.66 -7.46 4.08
N LEU A 57 -11.76 -7.88 4.97
CA LEU A 57 -11.51 -7.24 6.26
C LEU A 57 -10.80 -5.90 6.12
N TRP A 58 -9.90 -5.76 5.14
CA TRP A 58 -9.13 -4.52 4.94
C TRP A 58 -9.98 -3.41 4.35
N ARG A 59 -11.02 -3.74 3.57
CA ARG A 59 -11.93 -2.78 2.93
C ARG A 59 -11.19 -1.69 2.12
N LEU A 60 -10.01 -2.03 1.62
CA LEU A 60 -9.12 -1.15 0.88
C LEU A 60 -9.55 -1.11 -0.59
N ASP A 61 -10.14 0.02 -1.01
CA ASP A 61 -10.65 0.20 -2.37
C ASP A 61 -9.50 0.47 -3.36
N THR A 62 -8.52 1.29 -2.97
CA THR A 62 -7.41 1.71 -3.84
C THR A 62 -6.05 1.49 -3.18
N LEU A 63 -5.15 0.83 -3.91
CA LEU A 63 -3.72 0.72 -3.59
C LEU A 63 -2.93 1.31 -4.76
N ARG A 64 -2.10 2.33 -4.50
CA ARG A 64 -1.21 2.93 -5.50
C ARG A 64 0.23 2.62 -5.14
N TYR A 65 0.99 2.10 -6.10
CA TYR A 65 2.42 1.87 -5.99
C TYR A 65 3.07 2.08 -7.36
N GLY A 66 4.36 2.42 -7.35
CA GLY A 66 5.14 2.73 -8.55
C GLY A 66 5.60 4.18 -8.61
N GLU A 67 6.62 4.43 -9.42
CA GLU A 67 7.04 5.78 -9.77
C GLU A 67 6.08 6.27 -10.86
N THR A 68 5.32 7.35 -10.60
CA THR A 68 4.69 8.09 -11.70
C THR A 68 5.75 8.95 -12.39
N CYS A 69 6.81 8.31 -12.88
CA CYS A 69 7.66 8.91 -13.88
C CYS A 69 6.91 8.76 -15.20
N CYS A 70 6.41 9.88 -15.72
CA CYS A 70 6.00 9.99 -17.11
C CYS A 70 7.06 9.28 -17.97
N ARG A 71 6.64 8.26 -18.73
CA ARG A 71 7.47 7.60 -19.74
C ARG A 71 8.13 8.69 -20.59
N HIS A 72 9.43 8.92 -20.40
CA HIS A 72 10.25 9.56 -21.40
C HIS A 72 10.76 8.43 -22.28
N THR A 73 10.25 8.48 -23.51
CA THR A 73 10.58 7.66 -24.69
C THR A 73 12.05 7.34 -24.82
#